data_AF-A0A3P6RNQ2-F1
#
_entry.id   AF-A0A3P6RNQ2-F1
#
_cell.length_a   1.000
_cell.length_b   1.000
_cell.length_c   1.000
_cell.angle_alpha   90.00
_cell.angle_beta   90.00
_cell.angle_gamma   90.00
#
_symmetry.space_group_name_H-M   'P 1'
#
loop_
_entity.id
_entity.type
_entity.pdbx_description
1 polymer ?
#
loop_
_entity_poly.entity_id
_entity_poly.type
_entity_poly.pdbx_seq_one_letter_code
_entity_poly.pdbx_strand_id
1 'polypeptide(L)'
;MISRNLGPEFGSAVGFLFYLANTVAASMYLVGGVEILLLYIFPGLTIGGPEVHTQTGVFGMMTHNLRFYSTVLLLLEFLIVAMGVKFVQMLAPVSLICVIISILACYAGGIAKTLSPDSGLKVCMYGDHLLQSRFLMPEGNGTIYDICNYCNISNPFLYKNLCPAENCSVDSFPNIRCINGFPGFKSNAFVDNFGSAYVGAFYTTVEDKADLNRDVFQDVQTSFWLLLAIYFPAVTGIFTGANMSGSFILFFHVFSNNFSN
;
A
#
# COMPACT_ATOMS: atom_id res chain seq x y z
N MET A 1 2.90 34.76 5.51
CA MET A 1 4.03 35.08 4.61
C MET A 1 3.56 35.35 3.19
N ILE A 2 2.79 34.45 2.57
CA ILE A 2 2.31 34.60 1.17
C ILE A 2 1.43 35.83 0.94
N SER A 3 0.43 36.08 1.79
CA SER A 3 -0.47 37.26 1.66
C SER A 3 0.23 38.62 1.79
N ARG A 4 1.40 38.66 2.46
CA ARG A 4 2.21 39.88 2.59
C ARG A 4 3.04 40.19 1.34
N ASN A 5 3.39 39.17 0.56
CA ASN A 5 4.26 39.31 -0.61
C ASN A 5 3.45 39.38 -1.92
N LEU A 6 2.32 38.68 -2.02
CA LEU A 6 1.49 38.62 -3.24
C LEU A 6 0.19 39.42 -3.15
N GLY A 7 -0.09 40.02 -2.00
CA GLY A 7 -1.32 40.78 -1.74
C GLY A 7 -2.45 39.92 -1.16
N PRO A 8 -3.49 40.58 -0.60
CA PRO A 8 -4.58 39.91 0.13
C PRO A 8 -5.46 39.04 -0.78
N GLU A 9 -5.70 39.47 -2.02
CA GLU A 9 -6.52 38.73 -2.99
C GLU A 9 -5.91 37.35 -3.31
N PHE A 10 -4.63 37.33 -3.72
CA PHE A 10 -3.91 36.10 -3.99
C PHE A 10 -3.69 35.24 -2.73
N GLY A 11 -3.47 35.88 -1.59
CA GLY A 11 -3.32 35.19 -0.31
C GLY A 11 -4.58 34.42 0.11
N SER A 12 -5.77 34.98 -0.13
CA SER A 12 -7.04 34.35 0.21
C SER A 12 -7.36 33.14 -0.68
N ALA A 13 -7.17 33.27 -2.00
CA ALA A 13 -7.43 32.20 -2.96
C ALA A 13 -6.50 30.99 -2.74
N VAL A 14 -5.19 31.25 -2.57
CA VAL A 14 -4.21 30.19 -2.30
C VAL A 14 -4.46 29.53 -0.93
N GLY A 15 -4.86 30.33 0.08
CA GLY A 15 -5.18 29.81 1.42
C GLY A 15 -6.36 28.84 1.41
N PHE A 16 -7.44 29.16 0.67
CA PHE A 16 -8.60 28.28 0.56
C PHE A 16 -8.27 26.95 -0.14
N LEU A 17 -7.51 27.01 -1.25
CA LEU A 17 -7.05 25.81 -1.95
C LEU A 17 -6.18 24.93 -1.06
N PHE A 18 -5.28 25.53 -0.28
CA PHE A 18 -4.41 24.79 0.64
C PHE A 18 -5.19 24.17 1.81
N TYR A 19 -6.22 24.85 2.31
CA TYR A 19 -7.12 24.30 3.33
C TYR A 19 -7.83 23.04 2.82
N LEU A 20 -8.49 23.12 1.65
CA LEU A 20 -9.16 21.97 1.06
C LEU A 20 -8.20 20.81 0.77
N ALA A 21 -7.00 21.11 0.25
CA ALA A 21 -5.99 20.10 -0.02
C ALA A 21 -5.58 19.35 1.26
N ASN A 22 -5.34 20.05 2.37
CA ASN A 22 -5.00 19.42 3.64
C ASN A 22 -6.19 18.62 4.23
N THR A 23 -7.43 19.08 4.04
CA THR A 23 -8.62 18.32 4.47
C THR A 23 -8.75 17.01 3.70
N VAL A 24 -8.53 17.02 2.38
CA VAL A 24 -8.55 15.80 1.57
C VAL A 24 -7.36 14.90 1.92
N ALA A 25 -6.16 15.46 2.12
CA ALA A 25 -4.99 14.69 2.55
C ALA A 25 -5.21 13.98 3.89
N ALA A 26 -5.83 14.67 4.87
CA ALA A 26 -6.20 14.06 6.14
C ALA A 26 -7.12 12.84 5.93
N SER A 27 -8.15 12.96 5.09
CA SER A 27 -9.03 11.82 4.78
C SER A 27 -8.29 10.64 4.13
N MET A 28 -7.32 10.91 3.27
CA MET A 28 -6.48 9.89 2.63
C MET A 28 -5.64 9.13 3.66
N TYR A 29 -5.03 9.84 4.61
CA TYR A 29 -4.26 9.20 5.69
C TYR A 29 -5.15 8.34 6.61
N LEU A 30 -6.38 8.78 6.89
CA LEU A 30 -7.31 7.99 7.71
C LEU A 30 -7.73 6.70 7.03
N VAL A 31 -8.11 6.77 5.75
CA VAL A 31 -8.54 5.59 4.99
C VAL A 31 -7.38 4.61 4.85
N GLY A 32 -6.18 5.10 4.51
CA GLY A 32 -4.98 4.25 4.42
C GLY A 32 -4.58 3.61 5.76
N GLY A 33 -4.71 4.35 6.87
CA GLY A 33 -4.46 3.80 8.21
C GLY A 33 -5.43 2.68 8.59
N VAL A 34 -6.72 2.85 8.27
CA VAL A 34 -7.75 1.83 8.50
C VAL A 34 -7.55 0.60 7.60
N GLU A 35 -7.17 0.81 6.33
CA GLU A 35 -6.84 -0.27 5.41
C GLU A 35 -5.70 -1.14 5.96
N ILE A 36 -4.61 -0.52 6.43
CA ILE A 36 -3.48 -1.24 7.02
C ILE A 36 -3.91 -2.00 8.28
N LEU A 37 -4.70 -1.37 9.14
CA LEU A 37 -5.20 -1.97 10.38
C LEU A 37 -6.06 -3.21 10.11
N LEU A 38 -6.97 -3.13 9.14
CA LEU A 38 -7.90 -4.22 8.83
C LEU A 38 -7.26 -5.33 7.99
N LEU A 39 -6.32 -5.04 7.09
CA LEU A 39 -5.71 -6.07 6.25
C LEU A 39 -4.52 -6.77 6.91
N TYR A 40 -3.68 -6.03 7.65
CA TYR A 40 -2.39 -6.55 8.11
C TYR A 40 -2.27 -6.73 9.61
N ILE A 41 -2.93 -5.91 10.44
CA ILE A 41 -2.78 -5.99 11.90
C ILE A 41 -3.84 -6.91 12.52
N PHE A 42 -5.12 -6.65 12.23
CA PHE A 42 -6.25 -7.39 12.80
C PHE A 42 -7.28 -7.76 11.73
N PRO A 43 -7.00 -8.78 10.88
CA PRO A 43 -7.96 -9.23 9.86
C PRO A 43 -9.28 -9.73 10.46
N GLY A 44 -9.26 -10.24 11.69
CA GLY A 44 -10.47 -10.70 12.40
C GLY A 44 -11.42 -9.59 12.87
N LEU A 45 -11.02 -8.30 12.82
CA LEU A 45 -11.93 -7.19 13.12
C LEU A 45 -12.90 -6.90 11.98
N THR A 46 -12.66 -7.41 10.77
CA THR A 46 -13.55 -7.16 9.64
C THR A 46 -14.92 -7.81 9.81
N ILE A 47 -15.97 -7.00 9.66
CA ILE A 47 -17.35 -7.48 9.73
C ILE A 47 -17.65 -8.21 8.41
N GLY A 48 -17.74 -9.54 8.46
CA GLY A 48 -17.84 -10.41 7.29
C GLY A 48 -16.70 -11.43 7.16
N GLY A 49 -15.69 -11.38 8.04
CA GLY A 49 -14.56 -12.30 8.05
C GLY A 49 -13.53 -12.02 6.94
N PRO A 50 -12.42 -12.78 6.89
CA PRO A 50 -11.33 -12.55 5.94
C PRO A 50 -11.74 -12.82 4.48
N GLU A 51 -12.91 -13.39 4.24
CA GLU A 51 -13.41 -13.72 2.92
C GLU A 51 -13.93 -12.51 2.14
N VAL A 52 -14.26 -11.40 2.83
CA VAL A 52 -14.79 -10.19 2.17
C VAL A 52 -13.70 -9.27 1.62
N HIS A 53 -12.42 -9.57 1.87
CA HIS A 53 -11.29 -8.74 1.43
C HIS A 53 -11.14 -8.69 -0.10
N THR A 54 -11.66 -9.66 -0.83
CA THR A 54 -11.62 -9.70 -2.30
C THR A 54 -12.78 -8.93 -2.95
N GLN A 55 -13.73 -8.43 -2.15
CA GLN A 55 -14.90 -7.67 -2.62
C GLN A 55 -14.69 -6.17 -2.46
N THR A 56 -13.83 -5.60 -3.31
CA THR A 56 -13.42 -4.18 -3.32
C THR A 56 -14.36 -3.24 -4.09
N GLY A 57 -15.45 -3.76 -4.67
CA GLY A 57 -16.41 -2.95 -5.41
C GLY A 57 -16.99 -1.79 -4.59
N VAL A 58 -17.52 -0.75 -5.25
CA VAL A 58 -18.03 0.48 -4.60
C VAL A 58 -19.11 0.23 -3.52
N PHE A 59 -19.85 -0.88 -3.65
CA PHE A 59 -20.84 -1.39 -2.70
C PHE A 59 -20.44 -2.74 -2.07
N GLY A 60 -19.15 -3.08 -2.16
CA GLY A 60 -18.58 -4.28 -1.57
C GLY A 60 -18.53 -4.18 -0.05
N MET A 61 -18.59 -5.34 0.61
CA MET A 61 -18.56 -5.41 2.06
C MET A 61 -17.27 -4.81 2.65
N MET A 62 -16.14 -4.88 1.93
CA MET A 62 -14.89 -4.23 2.34
C MET A 62 -15.01 -2.71 2.41
N THR A 63 -15.64 -2.07 1.40
CA THR A 63 -15.81 -0.61 1.38
C THR A 63 -16.72 -0.12 2.52
N HIS A 64 -17.74 -0.89 2.87
CA HIS A 64 -18.58 -0.59 4.03
C HIS A 64 -17.79 -0.63 5.35
N ASN A 65 -16.92 -1.64 5.52
CA ASN A 65 -16.01 -1.71 6.66
C ASN A 65 -15.07 -0.49 6.70
N LEU A 66 -14.43 -0.14 5.59
CA LEU A 66 -13.55 1.04 5.51
C LEU A 66 -14.26 2.33 5.91
N ARG A 67 -15.49 2.56 5.42
CA ARG A 67 -16.29 3.74 5.79
C ARG A 67 -16.60 3.77 7.29
N PHE A 68 -17.06 2.65 7.85
CA PHE A 68 -17.42 2.57 9.26
C PHE A 68 -16.21 2.86 10.17
N TYR A 69 -15.12 2.11 10.01
CA TYR A 69 -13.92 2.28 10.83
C TYR A 69 -13.27 3.65 10.64
N SER A 70 -13.26 4.19 9.42
CA SER A 70 -12.73 5.54 9.16
C SER A 70 -13.55 6.63 9.86
N THR A 71 -14.89 6.54 9.88
CA THR A 71 -15.72 7.52 10.62
C THR A 71 -15.50 7.47 12.13
N VAL A 72 -15.34 6.28 12.70
CA VAL A 72 -15.03 6.12 14.13
C VAL A 72 -13.68 6.72 14.47
N LEU A 73 -12.66 6.45 13.64
CA LEU A 73 -11.31 6.96 13.85
C LEU A 73 -11.24 8.49 13.67
N LEU A 74 -11.98 9.05 12.71
CA LEU A 74 -12.11 10.49 12.54
C LEU A 74 -12.70 11.19 13.77
N LEU A 75 -13.76 10.62 14.37
CA LEU A 75 -14.34 11.18 15.59
C LEU A 75 -13.35 11.12 16.77
N LEU A 76 -12.59 10.02 16.89
CA LEU A 76 -11.56 9.88 17.90
C LEU A 76 -10.44 10.92 17.71
N GLU A 77 -9.95 11.10 16.50
CA GLU A 77 -8.93 12.11 16.20
C GLU A 77 -9.41 13.53 16.48
N PHE A 78 -10.68 13.83 16.12
CA PHE A 78 -11.29 15.11 16.45
C PHE A 78 -11.29 15.37 17.96
N LEU A 79 -11.63 14.37 18.77
CA LEU A 79 -11.58 14.47 20.24
C LEU A 79 -10.16 14.66 20.77
N ILE A 80 -9.17 13.98 20.21
CA ILE A 80 -7.75 14.16 20.60
C ILE A 80 -7.28 15.58 20.31
N VAL A 81 -7.59 16.10 19.11
CA VAL A 81 -7.21 17.45 18.71
C VAL A 81 -7.93 18.49 19.57
N ALA A 82 -9.20 18.25 19.91
CA ALA A 82 -9.97 19.11 20.82
C ALA A 82 -9.43 19.11 22.26
N MET A 83 -8.92 17.98 22.75
CA MET A 83 -8.33 17.87 24.09
C MET A 83 -6.99 18.61 24.22
N GLY A 84 -6.20 18.67 23.15
CA GLY A 84 -5.04 19.57 23.09
C GLY A 84 -3.93 19.12 22.14
N VAL A 85 -3.55 20.01 21.22
CA VAL A 85 -2.50 19.78 20.22
C VAL A 85 -1.08 19.63 20.78
N LYS A 86 -0.85 20.03 22.04
CA LYS A 86 0.48 19.91 22.69
C LYS A 86 0.94 18.45 22.82
N PHE A 87 0.01 17.53 23.05
CA PHE A 87 0.31 16.11 23.14
C PHE A 87 0.80 15.55 21.80
N VAL A 88 0.14 15.94 20.71
CA VAL A 88 0.50 15.53 19.34
C VAL A 88 1.90 16.03 18.95
N GLN A 89 2.23 17.27 19.33
CA GLN A 89 3.54 17.86 19.03
C GLN A 89 4.70 17.15 19.76
N MET A 90 4.45 16.57 20.94
CA MET A 90 5.47 15.81 21.67
C MET A 90 5.77 14.46 20.99
N LEU A 91 4.80 13.86 20.28
CA LEU A 91 4.96 12.57 19.58
C LEU A 91 5.53 12.71 18.16
N ALA A 92 5.51 13.90 17.56
CA ALA A 92 6.06 14.16 16.23
C ALA A 92 7.51 13.65 15.98
N PRO A 93 8.48 13.81 16.90
CA PRO A 93 9.81 13.25 16.69
C PRO A 93 9.83 11.70 16.68
N VAL A 94 8.93 11.06 17.42
CA VAL A 94 8.82 9.59 17.46
C VAL A 94 8.38 9.06 16.10
N SER A 95 7.37 9.68 15.47
CA SER A 95 6.93 9.28 14.13
C SER A 95 8.02 9.50 13.07
N LEU A 96 8.83 10.56 13.19
CA LEU A 96 9.94 10.79 12.25
C LEU A 96 10.99 9.67 12.33
N ILE A 97 11.37 9.26 13.55
CA ILE A 97 12.33 8.16 13.75
C ILE A 97 11.79 6.85 13.17
N CYS A 98 10.50 6.56 13.37
CA CYS A 98 9.84 5.37 12.83
C CYS A 98 9.95 5.29 11.29
N VAL A 99 9.71 6.41 10.59
CA VAL A 99 9.82 6.47 9.11
C VAL A 99 11.26 6.25 8.66
N ILE A 100 12.24 6.88 9.32
CA ILE A 100 13.66 6.70 8.97
C ILE A 100 14.09 5.24 9.13
N ILE A 101 13.73 4.59 10.24
CA ILE A 101 14.04 3.17 10.46
C ILE A 101 13.37 2.29 9.40
N SER A 102 12.12 2.58 9.04
CA SER A 102 11.40 1.84 8.00
C SER A 102 12.10 1.94 6.64
N ILE A 103 12.57 3.12 6.25
CA ILE A 103 13.33 3.33 5.01
C ILE A 103 14.65 2.53 5.04
N LEU A 104 15.40 2.59 6.15
CA LEU A 104 16.63 1.82 6.30
C LEU A 104 16.38 0.31 6.26
N ALA A 105 15.28 -0.16 6.85
CA ALA A 105 14.88 -1.58 6.81
C ALA A 105 14.56 -2.04 5.37
N CYS A 106 13.89 -1.21 4.56
CA CYS A 106 13.65 -1.52 3.15
C CYS A 106 14.97 -1.68 2.37
N TYR A 107 15.95 -0.78 2.57
CA TYR A 107 17.26 -0.89 1.93
C TYR A 107 18.04 -2.12 2.39
N ALA A 108 18.08 -2.37 3.70
CA ALA A 108 18.74 -3.53 4.28
C ALA A 108 18.11 -4.83 3.76
N GLY A 109 16.78 -4.90 3.68
CA GLY A 109 16.04 -6.04 3.12
C GLY A 109 16.37 -6.31 1.66
N GLY A 110 16.40 -5.27 0.82
CA GLY A 110 16.76 -5.41 -0.60
C GLY A 110 18.18 -5.95 -0.82
N ILE A 111 19.15 -5.47 -0.02
CA ILE A 111 20.53 -5.97 -0.07
C ILE A 111 20.62 -7.41 0.45
N ALA A 112 20.01 -7.70 1.61
CA ALA A 112 20.04 -9.03 2.22
C ALA A 112 19.45 -10.11 1.29
N LYS A 113 18.32 -9.81 0.64
CA LYS A 113 17.69 -10.72 -0.32
C LYS A 113 18.47 -10.87 -1.62
N THR A 114 19.26 -9.87 -2.00
CA THR A 114 20.19 -9.99 -3.13
C THR A 114 21.38 -10.91 -2.82
N LEU A 115 21.83 -10.96 -1.56
CA LEU A 115 22.90 -11.87 -1.14
C LEU A 115 22.41 -13.31 -0.92
N SER A 116 21.15 -13.48 -0.52
CA SER A 116 20.54 -14.77 -0.18
C SER A 116 19.20 -14.98 -0.90
N PRO A 117 19.22 -15.22 -2.23
CA PRO A 117 17.99 -15.29 -3.03
C PRO A 117 17.06 -16.44 -2.60
N ASP A 118 17.61 -17.56 -2.10
CA ASP A 118 16.83 -18.74 -1.70
C ASP A 118 15.92 -18.51 -0.49
N SER A 119 16.21 -17.48 0.32
CA SER A 119 15.39 -17.09 1.47
C SER A 119 14.21 -16.19 1.08
N GLY A 120 14.07 -15.84 -0.20
CA GLY A 120 13.01 -14.96 -0.71
C GLY A 120 11.61 -15.57 -0.60
N LEU A 121 10.60 -14.70 -0.59
CA LEU A 121 9.21 -15.12 -0.73
C LEU A 121 9.01 -15.67 -2.15
N LYS A 122 8.47 -16.87 -2.25
CA LYS A 122 8.18 -17.52 -3.54
C LYS A 122 6.71 -17.33 -3.90
N VAL A 123 6.39 -17.38 -5.19
CA VAL A 123 5.03 -17.26 -5.71
C VAL A 123 4.77 -18.37 -6.73
N CYS A 124 3.52 -18.82 -6.81
CA CYS A 124 3.12 -19.87 -7.73
C CYS A 124 2.48 -19.25 -8.98
N MET A 125 3.04 -19.58 -10.15
CA MET A 125 2.48 -19.19 -11.44
C MET A 125 1.86 -20.39 -12.15
N TYR A 126 0.71 -20.16 -12.76
CA TYR A 126 -0.01 -21.08 -13.62
C TYR A 126 0.09 -20.55 -15.05
N GLY A 127 1.01 -21.10 -15.84
CA GLY A 127 1.42 -20.47 -17.10
C GLY A 127 2.00 -19.08 -16.83
N ASP A 128 1.30 -18.05 -17.31
CA ASP A 128 1.62 -16.64 -17.11
C ASP A 128 0.67 -15.92 -16.11
N HIS A 129 -0.21 -16.67 -15.43
CA HIS A 129 -1.11 -16.14 -14.42
C HIS A 129 -0.56 -16.34 -13.00
N LEU A 130 -0.70 -15.34 -12.14
CA LEU A 130 -0.40 -15.44 -10.72
C LEU A 130 -1.60 -16.03 -9.98
N LEU A 131 -1.39 -17.12 -9.25
CA LEU A 131 -2.45 -17.77 -8.47
C LEU A 131 -2.61 -17.12 -7.10
N GLN A 132 -3.84 -16.98 -6.63
CA GLN A 132 -4.14 -16.53 -5.28
C GLN A 132 -3.76 -17.61 -4.25
N SER A 133 -3.17 -17.21 -3.12
CA SER A 133 -2.73 -18.14 -2.06
C SER A 133 -3.87 -18.99 -1.47
N ARG A 134 -5.08 -18.41 -1.33
CA ARG A 134 -6.29 -19.10 -0.85
C ARG A 134 -6.72 -20.25 -1.76
N PHE A 135 -6.44 -20.15 -3.04
CA PHE A 135 -6.78 -21.18 -4.02
C PHE A 135 -5.80 -22.36 -3.99
N LEU A 136 -4.55 -22.10 -3.54
CA LEU A 136 -3.46 -23.07 -3.48
C LEU A 136 -3.39 -23.86 -2.17
N MET A 137 -3.68 -23.20 -1.04
CA MET A 137 -3.48 -23.79 0.28
C MET A 137 -4.79 -23.88 1.08
N PRO A 138 -5.11 -25.04 1.65
CA PRO A 138 -6.24 -25.16 2.56
C PRO A 138 -5.96 -24.42 3.88
N GLU A 139 -7.00 -23.82 4.45
CA GLU A 139 -6.90 -23.08 5.71
C GLU A 139 -6.39 -23.99 6.84
N GLY A 140 -5.24 -23.62 7.42
CA GLY A 140 -4.64 -24.30 8.58
C GLY A 140 -3.53 -25.31 8.28
N ASN A 141 -3.20 -25.59 7.02
CA ASN A 141 -2.24 -26.65 6.66
C ASN A 141 -0.94 -26.15 6.02
N GLY A 142 -0.33 -25.07 6.51
CA GLY A 142 0.99 -24.63 6.05
C GLY A 142 1.26 -23.14 6.30
N THR A 143 2.51 -22.73 6.13
CA THR A 143 2.89 -21.31 6.15
C THR A 143 3.09 -20.80 4.73
N ILE A 144 2.97 -19.47 4.54
CA ILE A 144 3.21 -18.83 3.23
C ILE A 144 4.61 -19.14 2.66
N TYR A 145 5.58 -19.45 3.52
CA TYR A 145 6.94 -19.84 3.12
C TYR A 145 7.00 -21.19 2.39
N ASP A 146 6.03 -22.07 2.61
CA ASP A 146 5.95 -23.41 2.03
C ASP A 146 5.11 -23.45 0.74
N ILE A 147 4.79 -22.30 0.16
CA ILE A 147 3.92 -22.19 -1.03
C ILE A 147 4.37 -23.06 -2.19
N CYS A 148 5.68 -23.26 -2.38
CA CYS A 148 6.19 -24.12 -3.44
C CYS A 148 5.88 -25.60 -3.24
N ASN A 149 5.71 -26.06 -2.00
CA ASN A 149 5.31 -27.45 -1.73
C ASN A 149 3.88 -27.70 -2.23
N TYR A 150 3.04 -26.66 -2.16
CA TYR A 150 1.65 -26.68 -2.62
C TYR A 150 1.50 -26.33 -4.11
N CYS A 151 2.51 -25.70 -4.72
CA CYS A 151 2.55 -25.33 -6.13
C CYS A 151 2.93 -26.51 -7.05
N ASN A 152 2.11 -27.56 -7.05
CA ASN A 152 2.29 -28.74 -7.90
C ASN A 152 0.94 -29.36 -8.26
N ILE A 153 0.78 -29.83 -9.50
CA ILE A 153 -0.44 -30.50 -9.99
C ILE A 153 -0.73 -31.79 -9.19
N SER A 154 0.30 -32.42 -8.63
CA SER A 154 0.16 -33.59 -7.75
C SER A 154 -0.59 -33.29 -6.44
N ASN A 155 -0.78 -32.01 -6.07
CA ASN A 155 -1.52 -31.67 -4.87
C ASN A 155 -3.03 -31.84 -5.11
N PRO A 156 -3.71 -32.72 -4.33
CA PRO A 156 -5.12 -33.05 -4.57
C PRO A 156 -6.05 -31.86 -4.35
N PHE A 157 -5.67 -30.93 -3.47
CA PHE A 157 -6.43 -29.70 -3.23
C PHE A 157 -6.43 -28.78 -4.45
N LEU A 158 -5.24 -28.52 -5.01
CA LEU A 158 -5.09 -27.69 -6.20
C LEU A 158 -5.79 -28.33 -7.40
N TYR A 159 -5.57 -29.64 -7.63
CA TYR A 159 -6.21 -30.37 -8.72
C TYR A 159 -7.75 -30.30 -8.67
N LYS A 160 -8.33 -30.50 -7.48
CA LYS A 160 -9.78 -30.41 -7.29
C LYS A 160 -10.34 -29.01 -7.54
N ASN A 161 -9.60 -27.96 -7.16
CA ASN A 161 -10.02 -26.58 -7.38
C ASN A 161 -9.90 -26.15 -8.85
N LEU A 162 -8.89 -26.62 -9.58
CA LEU A 162 -8.77 -26.36 -11.01
C LEU A 162 -9.85 -27.10 -11.81
N CYS A 163 -10.21 -28.30 -11.40
CA CYS A 163 -11.13 -29.17 -12.11
C CYS A 163 -12.22 -29.75 -11.22
N PRO A 164 -13.31 -28.97 -11.02
CA PRO A 164 -14.44 -29.41 -10.20
C PRO A 164 -15.29 -30.51 -10.87
N ALA A 165 -15.18 -30.68 -12.20
CA ALA A 165 -15.75 -31.79 -12.94
C ALA A 165 -14.63 -32.77 -13.31
N GLU A 166 -14.75 -34.05 -12.95
CA GLU A 166 -13.72 -35.11 -13.04
C GLU A 166 -13.24 -35.45 -14.48
N ASN A 167 -13.50 -34.60 -15.47
CA ASN A 167 -13.22 -34.77 -16.90
C ASN A 167 -12.05 -33.91 -17.43
N CYS A 168 -11.17 -33.41 -16.58
CA CYS A 168 -10.00 -32.66 -17.04
C CYS A 168 -8.83 -33.58 -17.36
N SER A 169 -8.39 -33.58 -18.62
CA SER A 169 -7.12 -34.18 -19.01
C SER A 169 -5.94 -33.35 -18.49
N VAL A 170 -4.95 -34.03 -17.90
CA VAL A 170 -3.73 -33.42 -17.32
C VAL A 170 -2.93 -32.62 -18.37
N ASP A 171 -3.01 -33.00 -19.64
CA ASP A 171 -2.33 -32.33 -20.77
C ASP A 171 -2.95 -30.97 -21.14
N SER A 172 -4.13 -30.63 -20.60
CA SER A 172 -4.79 -29.35 -20.87
C SER A 172 -4.30 -28.22 -19.96
N PHE A 173 -3.44 -28.50 -18.97
CA PHE A 173 -2.95 -27.49 -18.05
C PHE A 173 -1.63 -26.86 -18.53
N PRO A 174 -1.52 -25.52 -18.55
CA PRO A 174 -0.24 -24.85 -18.71
C PRO A 174 0.71 -25.19 -17.56
N ASN A 175 2.01 -25.01 -17.81
CA ASN A 175 3.06 -25.37 -16.86
C ASN A 175 2.95 -24.58 -15.54
N ILE A 176 2.92 -25.30 -14.41
CA ILE A 176 2.90 -24.69 -13.08
C ILE A 176 4.33 -24.55 -12.59
N ARG A 177 4.71 -23.32 -12.22
CA ARG A 177 6.07 -22.99 -11.78
C ARG A 177 6.06 -22.17 -10.50
N CYS A 178 6.87 -22.59 -9.53
CA CYS A 178 7.15 -21.78 -8.35
C CYS A 178 8.39 -20.93 -8.60
N ILE A 179 8.21 -19.61 -8.68
CA ILE A 179 9.31 -18.66 -8.91
C ILE A 179 9.57 -17.83 -7.66
N ASN A 180 10.77 -17.29 -7.56
CA ASN A 180 11.10 -16.34 -6.49
C ASN A 180 10.47 -14.98 -6.81
N GLY A 181 9.69 -14.42 -5.88
CA GLY A 181 9.04 -13.12 -6.05
C GLY A 181 10.02 -11.95 -6.03
N PHE A 182 11.18 -12.11 -5.39
CA PHE A 182 12.26 -11.13 -5.42
C PHE A 182 13.60 -11.80 -5.75
N PRO A 183 13.99 -11.86 -7.03
CA PRO A 183 15.23 -12.51 -7.47
C PRO A 183 16.52 -11.70 -7.14
N GLY A 184 16.38 -10.48 -6.59
CA GLY A 184 17.50 -9.63 -6.18
C GLY A 184 18.09 -8.76 -7.30
N PHE A 185 18.95 -7.80 -6.93
CA PHE A 185 19.50 -6.79 -7.84
C PHE A 185 20.52 -7.32 -8.86
N LYS A 186 21.04 -8.54 -8.68
CA LYS A 186 21.95 -9.17 -9.64
C LYS A 186 21.23 -9.85 -10.81
N SER A 187 19.90 -10.02 -10.70
CA SER A 187 19.11 -10.68 -11.73
C SER A 187 18.77 -9.73 -12.88
N ASN A 188 18.39 -10.29 -14.03
CA ASN A 188 17.91 -9.52 -15.18
C ASN A 188 16.51 -8.92 -14.99
N ALA A 189 15.91 -9.09 -13.80
CA ALA A 189 14.55 -8.64 -13.52
C ALA A 189 14.34 -7.14 -13.76
N PHE A 190 15.38 -6.30 -13.62
CA PHE A 190 15.25 -4.88 -13.94
C PHE A 190 14.95 -4.64 -15.43
N VAL A 191 15.62 -5.38 -16.32
CA VAL A 191 15.43 -5.27 -17.77
C VAL A 191 14.08 -5.86 -18.17
N ASP A 192 13.71 -7.00 -17.58
CA ASP A 192 12.44 -7.67 -17.84
C ASP A 192 11.23 -6.80 -17.44
N ASN A 193 11.38 -5.96 -16.41
CA ASN A 193 10.32 -5.07 -15.90
C ASN A 193 10.43 -3.61 -16.40
N PHE A 194 11.34 -3.31 -17.32
CA PHE A 194 11.52 -1.93 -17.80
C PHE A 194 10.34 -1.43 -18.66
N GLY A 195 9.59 -2.36 -19.28
CA GLY A 195 8.43 -2.05 -20.12
C GLY A 195 7.19 -1.63 -19.33
N SER A 196 6.28 -0.90 -19.97
CA SER A 196 4.98 -0.59 -19.37
C SER A 196 4.04 -1.78 -19.44
N ALA A 197 3.45 -2.17 -18.31
CA ALA A 197 2.39 -3.18 -18.23
C ALA A 197 1.09 -2.52 -17.72
N TYR A 198 0.43 -1.74 -18.58
CA TYR A 198 -0.90 -1.20 -18.27
C TYR A 198 -1.95 -2.25 -18.56
N VAL A 199 -2.76 -2.58 -17.55
CA VAL A 199 -3.70 -3.72 -17.58
C VAL A 199 -5.12 -3.19 -17.38
N GLY A 200 -6.07 -3.78 -18.10
CA GLY A 200 -7.50 -3.48 -17.95
C GLY A 200 -8.06 -3.97 -16.60
N ALA A 201 -9.23 -3.47 -16.19
CA ALA A 201 -9.90 -4.00 -15.00
C ALA A 201 -10.35 -5.46 -15.23
N PHE A 202 -10.09 -6.32 -14.24
CA PHE A 202 -10.34 -7.77 -14.27
C PHE A 202 -9.50 -8.57 -15.27
N TYR A 203 -8.34 -8.04 -15.66
CA TYR A 203 -7.34 -8.75 -16.45
C TYR A 203 -6.13 -9.13 -15.57
N THR A 204 -5.48 -10.26 -15.88
CA THR A 204 -4.23 -10.70 -15.23
C THR A 204 -3.00 -10.19 -15.98
N THR A 205 -3.09 -10.19 -17.30
CA THR A 205 -2.04 -9.77 -18.23
C THR A 205 -2.65 -8.77 -19.21
N VAL A 206 -1.87 -8.19 -20.11
CA VAL A 206 -2.38 -7.23 -21.10
C VAL A 206 -3.44 -7.88 -22.02
N GLU A 207 -3.39 -9.20 -22.21
CA GLU A 207 -4.21 -9.93 -23.17
C GLU A 207 -5.26 -10.85 -22.51
N ASP A 208 -5.01 -11.34 -21.29
CA ASP A 208 -5.84 -12.37 -20.68
C ASP A 208 -6.78 -11.84 -19.59
N LYS A 209 -8.06 -12.20 -19.73
CA LYS A 209 -9.07 -11.95 -18.71
C LYS A 209 -8.88 -12.92 -17.53
N ALA A 210 -8.92 -12.37 -16.32
CA ALA A 210 -8.69 -13.14 -15.11
C ALA A 210 -9.91 -13.96 -14.68
N ASP A 211 -9.66 -15.13 -14.10
CA ASP A 211 -10.67 -15.79 -13.26
C ASP A 211 -10.60 -15.20 -11.83
N LEU A 212 -11.67 -14.52 -11.42
CA LEU A 212 -11.79 -13.79 -10.16
C LEU A 212 -11.53 -14.66 -8.91
N ASN A 213 -11.78 -15.96 -8.99
CA ASN A 213 -11.65 -16.87 -7.84
C ASN A 213 -10.29 -17.56 -7.77
N ARG A 214 -9.53 -17.56 -8.87
CA ARG A 214 -8.28 -18.32 -9.02
C ARG A 214 -7.08 -17.38 -9.12
N ASP A 215 -7.19 -16.37 -9.97
CA ASP A 215 -6.07 -15.54 -10.39
C ASP A 215 -6.02 -14.22 -9.63
N VAL A 216 -4.80 -13.71 -9.44
CA VAL A 216 -4.61 -12.32 -9.01
C VAL A 216 -4.92 -11.41 -10.19
N PHE A 217 -5.91 -10.55 -10.02
CA PHE A 217 -6.42 -9.68 -11.09
C PHE A 217 -6.27 -8.21 -10.74
N GLN A 218 -6.27 -7.37 -11.78
CA GLN A 218 -6.26 -5.93 -11.61
C GLN A 218 -7.66 -5.41 -11.22
N ASP A 219 -7.77 -4.70 -10.09
CA ASP A 219 -9.05 -4.19 -9.59
C ASP A 219 -9.57 -2.98 -10.41
N VAL A 220 -8.65 -2.13 -10.88
CA VAL A 220 -8.98 -0.91 -11.63
C VAL A 220 -8.11 -0.81 -12.88
N GLN A 221 -8.70 -0.36 -13.99
CA GLN A 221 -7.94 -0.10 -15.22
C GLN A 221 -6.81 0.91 -14.97
N THR A 222 -5.57 0.51 -15.28
CA THR A 222 -4.41 1.37 -15.07
C THR A 222 -4.07 2.17 -16.33
N SER A 223 -3.71 3.43 -16.12
CA SER A 223 -3.19 4.32 -17.16
C SER A 223 -2.10 5.22 -16.56
N PHE A 224 -1.26 5.80 -17.41
CA PHE A 224 -0.21 6.74 -16.97
C PHE A 224 -0.78 7.88 -16.11
N TRP A 225 -1.87 8.51 -16.56
CA TRP A 225 -2.48 9.63 -15.84
C TRP A 225 -3.08 9.23 -14.50
N LEU A 226 -3.65 8.02 -14.40
CA LEU A 226 -4.17 7.51 -13.14
C LEU A 226 -3.05 7.26 -12.12
N LEU A 227 -1.96 6.61 -12.54
CA LEU A 227 -0.83 6.35 -11.65
C LEU A 227 -0.13 7.66 -11.23
N LEU A 228 -0.02 8.63 -12.14
CA LEU A 228 0.49 9.96 -11.82
C LEU A 228 -0.36 10.63 -10.74
N ALA A 229 -1.69 10.57 -10.86
CA ALA A 229 -2.61 11.13 -9.87
C ALA A 229 -2.50 10.46 -8.49
N ILE A 230 -2.30 9.13 -8.45
CA ILE A 230 -2.13 8.37 -7.20
C ILE A 230 -0.78 8.70 -6.53
N TYR A 231 0.29 8.89 -7.31
CA TYR A 231 1.62 9.18 -6.77
C TYR A 231 1.80 10.66 -6.36
N PHE A 232 1.07 11.58 -7.00
CA PHE A 232 1.23 13.02 -6.79
C PHE A 232 1.17 13.47 -5.31
N PRO A 233 0.26 12.96 -4.44
CA PRO A 233 0.25 13.29 -3.01
C PRO A 233 1.59 13.04 -2.30
N ALA A 234 2.39 12.05 -2.73
CA ALA A 234 3.66 11.69 -2.09
C ALA A 234 4.74 12.78 -2.19
N VAL A 235 4.68 13.64 -3.22
CA VAL A 235 5.63 14.76 -3.41
C VAL A 235 5.09 16.10 -2.92
N THR A 236 3.87 16.12 -2.36
CA THR A 236 3.29 17.32 -1.75
C THR A 236 3.90 17.61 -0.37
N GLY A 237 3.50 18.71 0.26
CA GLY A 237 3.93 19.02 1.64
C GLY A 237 5.19 19.87 1.76
N ILE A 238 5.77 20.37 0.66
CA ILE A 238 6.94 21.27 0.69
C ILE A 238 6.72 22.55 1.54
N PHE A 239 5.46 22.98 1.68
CA PHE A 239 5.10 24.16 2.48
C PHE A 239 5.16 23.93 4.00
N THR A 240 5.31 22.69 4.47
CA THR A 240 5.48 22.40 5.91
C THR A 240 6.77 23.01 6.46
N GLY A 241 7.84 23.08 5.66
CA GLY A 241 9.09 23.76 6.03
C GLY A 241 8.96 25.28 6.21
N ALA A 242 8.03 25.91 5.49
CA ALA A 242 7.75 27.34 5.64
C ALA A 242 6.92 27.66 6.89
N ASN A 243 6.22 26.67 7.46
CA ASN A 243 5.39 26.86 8.66
C ASN A 243 6.22 27.07 9.94
N MET A 244 7.50 26.66 9.94
CA MET A 244 8.44 26.81 11.05
C MET A 244 9.35 28.05 10.95
N SER A 245 9.18 28.88 9.92
CA SER A 245 10.05 30.04 9.66
C SER A 245 10.03 31.09 10.78
N GLY A 246 8.93 31.19 11.54
CA GLY A 246 8.83 32.09 12.70
C GLY A 246 9.72 31.68 13.87
N SER A 247 9.97 30.38 14.04
CA SER A 247 10.86 29.84 15.08
C SER A 247 12.34 30.09 14.75
N PHE A 248 12.71 30.14 13.47
CA PHE A 248 14.08 30.49 13.05
C PHE A 248 14.43 31.96 13.37
N ILE A 249 13.48 32.90 13.25
CA ILE A 249 13.69 34.31 13.62
C ILE A 249 13.88 34.44 15.14
N LEU A 250 13.10 33.71 15.94
CA LEU A 250 13.19 33.73 17.40
C LEU A 250 14.51 33.09 17.86
N PHE A 251 14.94 32.01 17.21
CA PHE A 251 16.22 31.36 17.47
C PHE A 251 17.41 32.27 17.11
N PHE A 252 17.34 33.00 15.99
CA PHE A 252 18.35 34.00 15.62
C PHE A 252 18.39 35.19 16.60
N HIS A 253 17.24 35.64 17.10
CA HIS A 253 17.18 36.74 18.08
C HIS A 253 17.71 36.32 19.47
N VAL A 254 17.51 35.06 19.85
CA VAL A 254 18.05 34.47 21.10
C VAL A 254 19.54 34.14 20.97
N PHE A 255 20.03 33.71 19.79
CA PHE A 255 21.46 33.51 19.54
C PHE A 255 22.21 34.84 19.44
N SER A 256 21.63 35.86 18.79
CA SER A 256 22.23 37.19 18.69
C SER A 256 22.32 37.89 20.04
N ASN A 257 21.37 37.67 20.96
CA ASN A 257 21.43 38.23 22.31
C ASN A 257 22.37 37.45 23.25
N ASN A 258 22.66 36.17 22.99
CA ASN A 258 23.62 35.40 23.79
C ASN A 258 25.09 35.60 23.38
N PHE A 259 25.36 36.12 22.18
CA PHE A 259 26.72 36.46 21.73
C PHE A 259 27.12 37.93 21.96
N SER A 260 26.23 38.75 22.53
CA SER A 260 26.47 40.18 22.80
C SER A 260 26.72 40.51 24.29
N ASN A 261 26.94 39.50 25.14
CA ASN A 261 27.42 39.66 26.52
C ASN A 261 28.76 38.95 26.71
#